data_AF-X1GLQ2-F1
#
_entry.id   AF-X1GLQ2-F1
#
_cell.length_a   1.000
_cell.length_b   1.000
_cell.length_c   1.000
_cell.angle_alpha   90.00
_cell.angle_beta   90.00
_cell.angle_gamma   90.00
#
_symmetry.space_group_name_H-M   'P 1'
#
loop_
_entity.id
_entity.type
_entity.pdbx_description
1 polymer ?
#
loop_
_entity_poly.entity_id
_entity_poly.type
_entity_poly.pdbx_seq_one_letter_code
_entity_poly.pdbx_strand_id
1 'polypeptide(L)'
;MKFTATEKEVIILKAVIELIDSMVNFEVFNLYGDDPHSEIGFRTMTHQKYFNIILVDFLSCFDEKKLGKKQSYLDAIRTICQSPNFNKSSSTENLKKSTEEFIIWLEQEVQVKTELPSIDNKTSLLIKEL
;
A
#
# COMPACT_ATOMS: atom_id res chain seq x y z
N MET A 1 13.54 -25.19 9.50
CA MET A 1 13.16 -25.60 8.13
C MET A 1 13.61 -24.54 7.15
N LYS A 2 14.14 -24.92 5.98
CA LYS A 2 14.45 -23.97 4.89
C LYS A 2 13.33 -24.09 3.85
N PHE A 3 12.61 -23.01 3.60
CA PHE A 3 11.61 -22.93 2.54
C PHE A 3 12.27 -22.83 1.17
N THR A 4 11.68 -23.49 0.16
CA THR A 4 11.99 -23.32 -1.27
C THR A 4 11.63 -21.91 -1.75
N ALA A 5 12.14 -21.50 -2.91
CA ALA A 5 11.79 -20.21 -3.51
C ALA A 5 10.28 -20.06 -3.71
N THR A 6 9.64 -21.13 -4.20
CA THR A 6 8.19 -21.25 -4.39
C THR A 6 7.41 -21.10 -3.08
N GLU A 7 7.80 -21.80 -2.02
CA GLU A 7 7.12 -21.68 -0.72
C GLU A 7 7.26 -20.28 -0.11
N LYS A 8 8.44 -19.66 -0.26
CA LYS A 8 8.65 -18.28 0.19
C LYS A 8 7.74 -17.30 -0.55
N GLU A 9 7.62 -17.43 -1.86
CA GLU A 9 6.72 -16.61 -2.68
C GLU A 9 5.27 -16.75 -2.19
N VAL A 10 4.78 -17.98 -1.97
CA VAL A 10 3.42 -18.21 -1.47
C VAL A 10 3.21 -17.58 -0.09
N ILE A 11 4.16 -17.74 0.84
CA ILE A 11 4.08 -17.16 2.18
C ILE A 11 3.99 -15.63 2.11
N ILE A 12 4.81 -15.00 1.26
CA ILE A 12 4.80 -13.54 1.07
C ILE A 12 3.47 -13.10 0.47
N LEU A 13 3.01 -13.72 -0.62
CA LEU A 13 1.75 -13.38 -1.27
C LEU A 13 0.56 -13.53 -0.31
N LYS A 14 0.55 -14.59 0.51
CA LYS A 14 -0.49 -14.81 1.51
C LYS A 14 -0.50 -13.71 2.57
N ALA A 15 0.67 -13.34 3.10
CA ALA A 15 0.76 -12.26 4.08
C ALA A 15 0.35 -10.90 3.50
N VAL A 16 0.70 -10.63 2.24
CA VAL A 16 0.30 -9.41 1.52
C VAL A 16 -1.21 -9.33 1.37
N ILE A 17 -1.87 -10.42 0.97
CA ILE A 17 -3.33 -10.47 0.86
C ILE A 17 -3.97 -10.16 2.22
N GLU A 18 -3.48 -10.76 3.30
CA GLU A 18 -4.02 -10.53 4.65
C GLU A 18 -3.85 -9.09 5.13
N LEU A 19 -2.71 -8.45 4.81
CA LEU A 19 -2.48 -7.03 5.11
C LEU A 19 -3.40 -6.13 4.28
N ILE A 20 -3.58 -6.42 2.98
CA ILE A 20 -4.48 -5.66 2.11
C ILE A 20 -5.94 -5.81 2.54
N ASP A 21 -6.40 -7.02 2.85
CA ASP A 21 -7.75 -7.25 3.38
C ASP A 21 -7.99 -6.48 4.69
N SER A 22 -6.96 -6.36 5.52
CA SER A 22 -7.01 -5.57 6.75
C SER A 22 -7.04 -4.06 6.48
N MET A 23 -6.35 -3.59 5.42
CA MET A 23 -6.32 -2.19 5.00
C MET A 23 -7.61 -1.75 4.32
N VAL A 24 -8.16 -2.55 3.41
CA VAL A 24 -9.24 -2.19 2.47
C VAL A 24 -10.56 -2.87 2.85
N ASN A 25 -10.91 -2.82 4.13
CA ASN A 25 -12.18 -3.35 4.63
C ASN A 25 -13.28 -2.27 4.62
N PHE A 26 -14.52 -2.64 4.24
CA PHE A 26 -15.69 -1.77 4.29
C PHE A 26 -15.98 -1.20 5.68
N GLU A 27 -15.48 -1.81 6.76
CA GLU A 27 -15.56 -1.23 8.11
C GLU A 27 -14.69 0.02 8.28
N VAL A 28 -13.60 0.15 7.51
CA VAL A 28 -12.64 1.25 7.62
C VAL A 28 -13.12 2.50 6.88
N PHE A 29 -13.86 2.30 5.77
CA PHE A 29 -14.27 3.37 4.86
C PHE A 29 -15.78 3.55 4.77
N ASN A 30 -16.18 4.75 4.37
CA ASN A 30 -17.49 5.07 3.84
C ASN A 30 -17.32 5.56 2.40
N LEU A 31 -18.28 5.18 1.56
CA LEU A 31 -18.48 5.79 0.25
C LEU A 31 -19.46 6.94 0.43
N TYR A 32 -19.06 8.14 0.04
CA TYR A 32 -19.93 9.31 0.02
C TYR A 32 -20.19 9.72 -1.43
N GLY A 33 -21.37 10.27 -1.69
CA GLY A 33 -21.77 10.75 -3.02
C GLY A 33 -22.35 9.66 -3.93
N ASP A 34 -22.89 10.11 -5.06
CA ASP A 34 -23.44 9.28 -6.13
C ASP A 34 -22.58 9.47 -7.40
N ASP A 35 -22.54 8.45 -8.26
CA ASP A 35 -21.81 8.49 -9.54
C ASP A 35 -22.22 9.75 -10.34
N PRO A 36 -21.27 10.55 -10.87
CA PRO A 36 -19.81 10.33 -10.97
C PRO A 36 -18.96 11.00 -9.87
N HIS A 37 -19.58 11.53 -8.82
CA HIS A 37 -18.91 12.31 -7.78
C HIS A 37 -18.85 11.53 -6.46
N SER A 38 -18.36 10.29 -6.53
CA SER A 38 -18.16 9.45 -5.35
C SER A 38 -16.78 9.69 -4.75
N GLU A 39 -16.72 9.77 -3.43
CA GLU A 39 -15.48 9.86 -2.65
C GLU A 39 -15.41 8.74 -1.63
N ILE A 40 -14.19 8.32 -1.30
CA ILE A 40 -13.92 7.37 -0.23
C ILE A 40 -13.34 8.15 0.94
N GLY A 41 -13.98 8.08 2.10
CA GLY A 41 -13.48 8.68 3.32
C GLY A 41 -13.44 7.69 4.48
N PHE A 42 -12.58 7.94 5.45
CA PHE A 42 -12.53 7.13 6.67
C PHE A 42 -13.78 7.35 7.52
N ARG A 43 -14.31 6.28 8.13
CA ARG A 43 -15.50 6.39 9.00
C ARG A 43 -15.24 7.25 10.24
N THR A 44 -14.06 7.11 10.83
CA THR A 44 -13.63 7.90 12.00
C THR A 44 -12.12 8.09 12.00
N MET A 45 -11.61 9.00 12.83
CA MET A 45 -10.17 9.18 13.08
C MET A 45 -9.49 7.89 13.57
N THR A 46 -10.21 7.01 14.27
CA THR A 46 -9.65 5.71 14.72
C THR A 46 -9.42 4.79 13.53
N HIS A 47 -10.36 4.73 12.58
CA HIS A 47 -10.21 3.93 11.36
C HIS A 47 -9.07 4.46 10.48
N GLN A 48 -8.92 5.79 10.37
CA GLN A 48 -7.78 6.40 9.68
C GLN A 48 -6.44 6.01 10.33
N LYS A 49 -6.34 6.11 11.66
CA LYS A 49 -5.13 5.70 12.40
C LYS A 49 -4.83 4.21 12.19
N TYR A 50 -5.85 3.36 12.23
CA TYR A 50 -5.73 1.93 12.00
C TYR A 50 -5.19 1.63 10.59
N PHE A 51 -5.76 2.25 9.56
CA PHE A 51 -5.26 2.14 8.19
C PHE A 51 -3.80 2.55 8.09
N ASN A 52 -3.43 3.70 8.65
CA ASN A 52 -2.04 4.19 8.62
C ASN A 52 -1.07 3.25 9.33
N ILE A 53 -1.46 2.63 10.44
CA ILE A 53 -0.61 1.64 11.15
C ILE A 53 -0.35 0.43 10.26
N ILE A 54 -1.38 -0.13 9.62
CA ILE A 54 -1.21 -1.29 8.76
C ILE A 54 -0.41 -0.93 7.50
N LEU A 55 -0.64 0.25 6.94
CA LEU A 55 0.15 0.75 5.81
C LEU A 55 1.63 0.86 6.19
N VAL A 56 1.94 1.42 7.35
CA VAL A 56 3.31 1.48 7.87
C VAL A 56 3.88 0.08 8.10
N ASP A 57 3.12 -0.86 8.64
CA ASP A 57 3.56 -2.25 8.82
C ASP A 57 3.85 -2.93 7.47
N PHE A 58 3.03 -2.67 6.44
CA PHE A 58 3.24 -3.18 5.09
C PHE A 58 4.53 -2.64 4.45
N LEU A 59 4.82 -1.37 4.67
CA LEU A 59 6.02 -0.70 4.17
C LEU A 59 7.26 -0.99 5.02
N SER A 60 7.07 -1.47 6.24
CA SER A 60 8.15 -1.83 7.15
C SER A 60 8.79 -3.16 6.78
N CYS A 61 10.07 -3.32 7.12
CA CYS A 61 10.79 -4.56 6.88
C CYS A 61 10.32 -5.67 7.82
N PHE A 62 9.98 -6.84 7.27
CA PHE A 62 9.78 -8.03 8.08
C PHE A 62 11.12 -8.65 8.52
N ASP A 63 11.09 -9.44 9.60
CA ASP A 63 12.28 -10.04 10.21
C ASP A 63 12.98 -11.03 9.27
N GLU A 64 14.29 -10.83 9.08
CA GLU A 64 15.18 -11.68 8.31
C GLU A 64 15.11 -13.15 8.74
N LYS A 65 14.89 -13.40 10.03
CA LYS A 65 14.82 -14.76 10.59
C LYS A 65 13.70 -15.61 10.00
N LYS A 66 12.63 -15.00 9.47
CA LYS A 66 11.45 -15.72 8.94
C LYS A 66 11.63 -16.17 7.49
N LEU A 67 12.25 -15.34 6.64
CA LEU A 67 12.31 -15.57 5.19
C LEU A 67 13.74 -15.54 4.60
N GLY A 68 14.74 -15.24 5.43
CA GLY A 68 16.16 -15.19 5.08
C GLY A 68 16.60 -13.92 4.36
N LYS A 69 15.75 -12.87 4.36
CA LYS A 69 16.07 -11.54 3.81
C LYS A 69 15.28 -10.49 4.57
N LYS A 70 15.94 -9.41 4.99
CA LYS A 70 15.29 -8.20 5.52
C LYS A 70 14.81 -7.35 4.34
N GLN A 71 13.50 -7.26 4.14
CA GLN A 71 12.88 -6.41 3.12
C GLN A 71 11.44 -6.06 3.53
N SER A 72 10.86 -5.02 2.96
CA SER A 72 9.44 -4.71 3.15
C SER A 72 8.54 -5.68 2.37
N TYR A 73 7.25 -5.72 2.69
CA TYR A 73 6.29 -6.47 1.87
C TYR A 73 6.20 -5.90 0.45
N LEU A 74 6.27 -4.56 0.32
CA LEU A 74 6.27 -3.90 -0.98
C LEU A 74 7.48 -4.31 -1.84
N ASP A 75 8.69 -4.32 -1.27
CA ASP A 75 9.90 -4.77 -1.98
C ASP A 75 9.82 -6.25 -2.37
N ALA A 76 9.22 -7.06 -1.50
CA ALA A 76 9.03 -8.47 -1.75
C ALA A 76 8.07 -8.71 -2.92
N ILE A 77 6.94 -8.00 -2.98
CA ILE A 77 6.02 -8.07 -4.13
C ILE A 77 6.72 -7.58 -5.39
N ARG A 78 7.45 -6.46 -5.33
CA ARG A 78 8.20 -5.94 -6.48
C ARG A 78 9.18 -6.98 -7.03
N THR A 79 9.87 -7.70 -6.14
CA THR A 79 10.78 -8.80 -6.51
C THR A 79 10.02 -9.95 -7.18
N ILE A 80 8.86 -10.35 -6.63
CA ILE A 80 8.01 -11.41 -7.20
C ILE A 80 7.50 -11.00 -8.59
N CYS A 81 7.08 -9.75 -8.78
CA CYS A 81 6.65 -9.24 -10.08
C CYS A 81 7.76 -9.24 -11.14
N GLN A 82 9.04 -9.10 -10.74
CA GLN A 82 10.19 -9.14 -11.63
C GLN A 82 10.62 -10.57 -11.98
N SER A 83 10.50 -11.51 -11.04
CA SER A 83 10.91 -12.90 -11.22
C SER A 83 9.91 -13.85 -10.54
N PRO A 84 8.71 -14.01 -11.11
CA PRO A 84 7.66 -14.82 -10.50
C PRO A 84 7.96 -16.31 -10.66
N ASN A 85 7.78 -17.09 -9.59
CA ASN A 85 7.80 -18.55 -9.67
C ASN A 85 6.43 -19.09 -10.14
N PHE A 86 5.34 -18.34 -9.95
CA PHE A 86 3.98 -18.68 -10.39
C PHE A 86 3.47 -17.78 -11.52
N ASN A 87 4.00 -17.95 -12.73
CA ASN A 87 3.45 -17.31 -13.93
C ASN A 87 2.89 -18.34 -14.91
N LYS A 88 1.57 -18.41 -15.00
CA LYS A 88 0.87 -19.22 -16.01
C LYS A 88 0.06 -18.30 -16.89
N SER A 89 0.37 -18.25 -18.19
CA SER A 89 -0.38 -17.45 -19.17
C SER A 89 -0.51 -15.96 -18.77
N SER A 90 0.59 -15.35 -18.32
CA SER A 90 0.61 -13.95 -17.85
C SER A 90 -0.28 -13.65 -16.63
N SER A 91 -0.53 -14.65 -15.77
CA SER A 91 -1.34 -14.50 -14.55
C SER A 91 -0.84 -13.41 -13.58
N THR A 92 0.40 -12.96 -13.73
CA THR A 92 1.04 -11.96 -12.85
C THR A 92 0.90 -10.52 -13.34
N GLU A 93 0.35 -10.28 -14.53
CA GLU A 93 0.25 -8.91 -15.11
C GLU A 93 -0.57 -7.96 -14.23
N ASN A 94 -1.72 -8.41 -13.72
CA ASN A 94 -2.56 -7.59 -12.86
C ASN A 94 -1.84 -7.21 -11.56
N LEU A 95 -1.17 -8.16 -10.91
CA LEU A 95 -0.39 -7.89 -9.70
C LEU A 95 0.73 -6.89 -9.98
N LYS A 96 1.43 -7.04 -11.11
CA LYS A 96 2.50 -6.11 -11.52
C LYS A 96 1.96 -4.70 -11.72
N LYS A 97 0.89 -4.56 -12.50
CA LYS A 97 0.25 -3.26 -12.75
C LYS A 97 -0.20 -2.58 -11.46
N SER A 98 -0.94 -3.29 -10.60
CA SER A 98 -1.41 -2.73 -9.34
C SER A 98 -0.27 -2.37 -8.38
N THR A 99 0.82 -3.15 -8.38
CA THR A 99 2.02 -2.82 -7.58
C THR A 99 2.68 -1.55 -8.09
N GLU A 100 2.82 -1.39 -9.41
CA GLU A 100 3.40 -0.18 -10.01
C GLU A 100 2.53 1.06 -9.76
N GLU A 101 1.22 0.96 -9.95
CA GLU A 101 0.27 2.04 -9.64
C GLU A 101 0.32 2.45 -8.18
N PHE A 102 0.41 1.48 -7.26
CA PHE A 102 0.53 1.76 -5.83
C PHE A 102 1.85 2.45 -5.47
N ILE A 103 2.98 2.04 -6.08
CA ILE A 103 4.27 2.72 -5.90
C ILE A 103 4.19 4.16 -6.41
N ILE A 104 3.60 4.37 -7.59
CA ILE A 104 3.43 5.72 -8.17
C ILE A 104 2.58 6.59 -7.23
N TRP A 105 1.50 6.03 -6.69
CA TRP A 105 0.64 6.72 -5.73
C TRP A 105 1.40 7.11 -4.44
N LEU A 106 2.21 6.20 -3.87
CA LEU A 106 3.04 6.48 -2.70
C LEU A 106 4.09 7.57 -2.95
N GLU A 107 4.61 7.65 -4.18
CA GLU A 107 5.62 8.64 -4.57
C GLU A 107 5.00 9.98 -5.00
N GLN A 108 3.68 10.06 -5.14
CA GLN A 108 2.99 11.26 -5.59
C GLN A 108 3.11 12.38 -4.55
N GLU A 109 3.61 13.54 -5.00
CA GLU A 109 3.62 14.76 -4.20
C GLU A 109 2.26 15.47 -4.35
N VAL A 110 1.53 15.62 -3.25
CA VAL A 110 0.28 16.36 -3.20
C VAL A 110 0.57 17.81 -2.85
N GLN A 111 0.33 18.71 -3.80
CA GLN A 111 0.36 20.15 -3.55
C GLN A 111 -0.96 20.58 -2.89
N VAL A 112 -0.91 20.86 -1.59
CA VAL A 112 -2.05 21.44 -0.89
C VAL A 112 -1.89 22.96 -0.90
N LYS A 113 -2.81 23.65 -1.59
CA LYS A 113 -2.95 25.10 -1.46
C LYS A 113 -3.63 25.39 -0.13
N THR A 114 -2.85 25.75 0.88
CA THR A 114 -3.36 26.20 2.17
C THR A 114 -3.30 27.72 2.22
N GLU A 115 -4.44 28.37 2.45
CA GLU A 115 -4.43 29.76 2.94
C GLU A 115 -4.15 29.71 4.44
N LEU A 116 -3.00 30.23 4.88
CA LEU A 116 -2.66 30.35 6.29
C LEU A 116 -3.12 31.74 6.77
N PRO A 117 -4.31 31.87 7.40
CA PRO A 117 -4.88 33.18 7.74
C PRO A 117 -4.02 34.00 8.72
N SER A 118 -3.07 33.36 9.40
CA SER A 118 -2.15 33.98 10.35
C SER A 118 -0.93 34.65 9.69
N ILE A 119 -0.66 34.37 8.41
CA ILE A 119 0.45 34.94 7.65
C ILE A 119 -0.16 35.23 6.28
N ASP A 120 -0.59 36.46 6.03
CA ASP A 120 -1.33 36.93 4.85
C ASP A 120 -0.60 36.62 3.51
N ASN A 121 -0.52 35.34 3.17
CA ASN A 121 0.36 34.80 2.15
C ASN A 121 -0.16 33.44 1.67
N LYS A 122 -0.36 33.32 0.35
CA LYS A 122 -0.74 32.08 -0.31
C LYS A 122 0.50 31.23 -0.54
N THR A 123 0.71 30.22 0.30
CA THR A 123 1.84 29.29 0.16
C THR A 123 1.36 27.94 -0.34
N SER A 124 2.09 27.36 -1.30
CA SER A 124 1.89 25.97 -1.73
C SER A 124 2.70 25.05 -0.82
N LEU A 125 2.04 24.13 -0.12
CA LEU A 125 2.71 23.08 0.65
C LEU A 125 2.86 21.84 -0.23
N LEU A 126 4.08 21.33 -0.33
CA LEU A 126 4.35 20.01 -0.90
C LEU A 126 4.24 18.99 0.23
N ILE A 127 3.19 18.18 0.19
CA ILE A 127 3.05 17.04 1.10
C ILE A 127 3.35 15.80 0.28
N LYS A 128 4.37 15.06 0.69
CA LYS A 128 4.60 13.72 0.19
C LYS A 128 3.81 12.77 1.08
N GLU A 129 3.16 11.76 0.49
CA GLU A 129 2.42 10.76 1.27
C GLU A 129 3.35 9.95 2.22
N LEU A 130 4.69 10.05 2.05
CA LEU A 130 5.76 9.58 2.96
C LEU A 130 7.02 10.46 2.93
#